data_AF-A0A8X6NPY6-F1
#
_entry.id   AF-A0A8X6NPY6-F1
#
_cell.length_a   1.000
_cell.length_b   1.000
_cell.length_c   1.000
_cell.angle_alpha   90.00
_cell.angle_beta   90.00
_cell.angle_gamma   90.00
#
_symmetry.space_group_name_H-M   'P 1'
#
loop_
_entity.id
_entity.type
_entity.pdbx_description
1 polymer ?
#
loop_
_entity_poly.entity_id
_entity_poly.type
_entity_poly.pdbx_seq_one_letter_code
_entity_poly.pdbx_strand_id
1 'polypeptide(L)' 'VIDLNIPMGETPKWFEGAKLNFAENLLKYRDERVAFIVTDEDMKEETITFAQMFEETRLYAAAFRKFGLKKGDIVVCK' A
#
# COMPACT_ATOMS: atom_id res chain seq x y z
N VAL A 1 -4.72 -18.91 17.78
CA VAL A 1 -4.49 -19.35 19.17
C VAL A 1 -3.86 -18.18 19.91
N ILE A 2 -4.47 -17.72 21.00
CA ILE A 2 -3.95 -16.59 21.80
C ILE A 2 -2.97 -17.18 22.81
N ASP A 3 -1.75 -16.65 22.86
CA ASP A 3 -0.78 -17.02 23.89
C ASP A 3 -1.09 -16.24 25.18
N LEU A 4 -1.47 -16.96 26.23
CA LEU A 4 -1.85 -16.39 27.53
C LEU A 4 -0.64 -15.96 28.38
N ASN A 5 0.59 -16.26 27.94
CA ASN A 5 1.81 -15.86 28.64
C ASN A 5 2.27 -14.44 28.32
N ILE A 6 1.64 -13.77 27.35
CA ILE A 6 1.98 -12.41 26.93
C ILE A 6 1.22 -11.41 27.83
N PRO A 7 1.90 -10.49 28.53
CA PRO A 7 1.23 -9.45 29.32
C PRO A 7 0.25 -8.65 28.46
N MET A 8 -0.92 -8.25 29.00
CA MET A 8 -1.92 -7.45 28.26
C MET A 8 -1.38 -6.14 27.67
N GLY A 9 -0.26 -5.61 28.19
CA GLY A 9 0.40 -4.42 27.66
C GLY A 9 1.29 -4.67 26.44
N GLU A 10 1.56 -5.93 26.08
CA GLU A 10 2.39 -6.29 24.94
C GLU A 10 1.51 -6.68 23.75
N THR A 11 1.88 -6.19 22.56
CA THR A 11 1.15 -6.52 21.33
C THR A 11 1.51 -7.95 20.91
N PRO A 12 0.53 -8.87 20.78
CA PRO A 12 0.82 -10.23 20.37
C PRO A 12 1.35 -10.28 18.93
N LYS A 13 2.19 -11.27 18.64
CA LYS A 13 2.69 -11.52 17.28
C LYS A 13 1.59 -12.15 16.44
N TRP A 14 1.14 -11.43 15.41
CA TRP A 14 0.14 -11.93 14.47
C TRP A 14 0.79 -12.50 13.22
N PHE A 15 0.25 -13.62 12.73
CA PHE A 15 0.61 -14.24 11.44
C PHE A 15 2.13 -14.52 11.30
N GLU A 16 2.75 -15.01 12.38
CA GLU A 16 4.18 -15.30 12.40
C GLU A 16 4.55 -16.28 11.27
N GLY A 17 5.59 -15.92 10.50
CA GLY A 17 6.05 -16.68 9.33
C GLY A 17 5.26 -16.41 8.03
N ALA A 18 4.10 -15.76 8.09
CA ALA A 18 3.37 -15.37 6.88
C ALA A 18 4.13 -14.28 6.10
N LYS A 19 4.00 -14.31 4.76
CA LYS A 19 4.54 -13.27 3.87
C LYS A 19 3.38 -12.66 3.10
N LEU A 20 3.36 -11.33 3.02
CA LEU A 20 2.37 -10.59 2.24
C LEU A 20 3.00 -9.34 1.60
N ASN A 21 2.39 -8.87 0.52
CA ASN A 21 2.65 -7.56 -0.06
C ASN A 21 1.35 -6.74 0.03
N PHE A 22 1.41 -5.60 0.70
CA PHE A 22 0.23 -4.77 0.93
C PHE A 22 -0.31 -4.17 -0.38
N ALA A 23 0.56 -3.60 -1.21
CA ALA A 23 0.19 -3.00 -2.49
C ALA A 23 -0.39 -4.05 -3.46
N GLU A 24 0.14 -5.26 -3.48
CA GLU A 24 -0.39 -6.37 -4.28
C GLU A 24 -1.82 -6.74 -3.89
N ASN A 25 -2.12 -6.80 -2.59
CA ASN A 25 -3.48 -7.09 -2.12
C ASN A 25 -4.43 -5.93 -2.39
N LEU A 26 -3.97 -4.69 -2.20
CA LEU A 26 -4.77 -3.48 -2.45
C LEU A 26 -5.08 -3.30 -3.94
N LEU A 27 -4.12 -3.59 -4.81
CA LEU A 27 -4.20 -3.43 -6.27
C LEU A 27 -4.35 -4.79 -6.98
N LYS A 28 -5.03 -5.73 -6.31
CA LYS A 28 -5.29 -7.08 -6.83
C LYS A 28 -6.09 -7.03 -8.13
N TYR A 29 -7.08 -6.15 -8.17
CA TYR A 29 -7.89 -5.91 -9.34
C TYR A 29 -7.35 -4.69 -10.09
N ARG A 30 -7.26 -4.80 -11.41
CA ARG A 30 -6.64 -3.81 -12.31
C ARG A 30 -7.60 -3.51 -13.45
N ASP A 31 -8.79 -3.09 -13.05
CA ASP A 31 -9.93 -2.89 -13.93
C ASP A 31 -10.40 -1.42 -13.87
N GLU A 32 -11.47 -1.14 -14.61
CA GLU A 32 -12.02 0.21 -14.76
C GLU A 32 -12.89 0.65 -13.56
N ARG A 33 -12.94 -0.12 -12.47
CA ARG A 33 -13.62 0.35 -11.26
C ARG A 33 -12.84 1.51 -10.65
N VAL A 34 -13.59 2.44 -10.07
CA VAL A 34 -13.05 3.61 -9.40
C VAL A 34 -12.26 3.21 -8.15
N ALA A 35 -11.00 3.62 -8.09
CA ALA A 35 -10.12 3.49 -6.93
C ALA A 35 -10.10 4.77 -6.09
N PHE A 36 -10.00 5.93 -6.74
CA PHE A 36 -10.04 7.24 -6.09
C PHE A 36 -10.98 8.18 -6.82
N ILE A 37 -11.68 9.00 -6.04
CA ILE A 37 -12.34 10.23 -6.49
C ILE A 37 -11.56 11.35 -5.82
N VAL A 38 -10.89 12.17 -6.63
CA VAL A 38 -10.06 13.28 -6.19
C VAL A 38 -10.82 14.56 -6.47
N THR A 39 -10.79 15.50 -5.52
CA THR A 39 -11.42 16.82 -5.67
C THR A 39 -10.51 17.88 -5.10
N ASP A 40 -10.68 19.12 -5.57
CA ASP A 40 -9.94 20.30 -5.14
C ASP A 40 -10.86 21.42 -4.61
N GLU A 41 -10.27 22.54 -4.22
CA GLU A 41 -11.01 23.71 -3.71
C GLU A 41 -11.93 24.34 -4.78
N ASP A 42 -11.66 24.08 -6.06
CA ASP A 42 -12.49 24.51 -7.20
C ASP A 42 -13.67 23.54 -7.46
N MET A 43 -13.81 22.48 -6.64
CA MET A 43 -14.78 21.39 -6.83
C MET A 43 -14.64 20.65 -8.16
N LYS A 44 -13.43 20.59 -8.75
CA LYS A 44 -13.19 19.75 -9.93
C LYS A 44 -12.98 18.33 -9.47
N GLU A 45 -13.82 17.42 -9.97
CA GLU A 45 -13.69 15.99 -9.68
C GLU A 45 -12.89 15.28 -10.77
N GLU A 46 -11.88 14.52 -10.34
CA GLU A 46 -11.18 13.56 -11.17
C GLU A 46 -11.38 12.16 -10.59
N THR A 47 -11.56 11.18 -11.47
CA THR A 47 -11.72 9.78 -11.08
C THR A 47 -10.54 8.97 -11.60
N ILE A 48 -9.94 8.18 -10.70
CA ILE A 48 -8.81 7.30 -11.01
C ILE A 48 -9.28 5.86 -10.85
N THR A 49 -9.09 5.03 -11.89
CA THR A 49 -9.44 3.61 -11.85
C THR A 49 -8.36 2.77 -11.19
N PHE A 50 -8.72 1.55 -10.78
CA PHE A 50 -7.75 0.57 -10.26
C PHE A 50 -6.66 0.22 -11.28
N ALA A 51 -6.99 0.17 -12.58
CA ALA A 51 -6.02 -0.02 -13.65
C ALA A 51 -4.98 1.12 -13.70
N GLN A 52 -5.44 2.37 -13.63
CA GLN A 52 -4.56 3.56 -13.62
C GLN A 52 -3.69 3.59 -12.34
N MET A 53 -4.30 3.35 -11.18
CA MET A 53 -3.55 3.35 -9.90
C MET A 53 -2.48 2.25 -9.86
N PHE A 54 -2.75 1.08 -10.45
CA PHE A 54 -1.76 0.03 -10.58
C PHE A 54 -0.58 0.47 -11.44
N GLU A 55 -0.83 1.11 -12.58
CA GLU A 55 0.23 1.55 -13.49
C GLU A 55 1.11 2.63 -12.85
N GLU A 56 0.52 3.62 -12.18
CA GLU A 56 1.25 4.63 -11.42
C GLU A 56 2.13 3.98 -10.33
N THR A 57 1.55 3.10 -9.52
CA THR A 57 2.29 2.37 -8.47
C THR A 57 3.46 1.57 -9.04
N ARG A 58 3.27 0.95 -10.21
CA ARG A 58 4.31 0.18 -10.91
C ARG A 58 5.47 1.09 -11.33
N LEU A 59 5.19 2.28 -11.85
CA LEU A 59 6.19 3.27 -12.26
C LEU A 59 6.99 3.77 -11.06
N TYR A 60 6.35 4.16 -9.96
CA TYR A 60 7.05 4.57 -8.73
C TYR A 60 7.91 3.44 -8.16
N ALA A 61 7.40 2.22 -8.09
CA ALA A 61 8.17 1.07 -7.63
C ALA A 61 9.40 0.78 -8.51
N ALA A 62 9.29 0.99 -9.84
CA ALA A 62 10.43 0.90 -10.75
C ALA A 62 11.46 2.03 -10.50
N ALA A 63 10.99 3.26 -10.32
CA ALA A 63 11.85 4.41 -10.02
C ALA A 63 12.60 4.22 -8.69
N PHE A 64 11.92 3.83 -7.62
CA PHE A 64 12.55 3.57 -6.32
C PHE A 64 13.63 2.49 -6.38
N ARG A 65 13.38 1.40 -7.11
CA ARG A 65 14.41 0.38 -7.35
C ARG A 65 15.60 0.94 -8.12
N LYS A 66 15.38 1.79 -9.12
CA LYS A 66 16.43 2.47 -9.87
C LYS A 66 17.26 3.42 -9.01
N PHE A 67 16.63 4.09 -8.05
CA PHE A 67 17.31 4.92 -7.04
C PHE A 67 18.04 4.11 -5.96
N GLY A 68 17.90 2.77 -5.96
CA GLY A 68 18.62 1.89 -5.05
C GLY A 68 17.91 1.56 -3.75
N LEU A 69 16.63 1.94 -3.60
CA LEU A 69 15.83 1.60 -2.41
C LEU A 69 15.65 0.09 -2.29
N LYS A 70 15.71 -0.40 -1.05
CA LYS A 70 15.60 -1.81 -0.67
C LYS A 70 14.51 -2.00 0.37
N LYS A 71 14.10 -3.26 0.56
CA LYS A 71 13.16 -3.64 1.63
C LYS A 71 13.77 -3.27 2.99
N GLY A 72 13.06 -2.46 3.76
CA GLY A 72 13.49 -1.97 5.07
C GLY A 72 13.89 -0.49 5.08
N ASP A 73 14.10 0.10 3.91
CA ASP A 73 14.38 1.54 3.81
C ASP A 73 13.11 2.35 4.12
N ILE A 74 13.30 3.54 4.68
CA ILE A 74 12.23 4.47 5.06
C ILE A 74 12.13 5.58 4.02
N VAL A 75 10.91 5.85 3.54
CA VAL A 75 10.61 6.91 2.58
C VAL A 75 9.77 7.98 3.29
N VAL A 76 10.15 9.25 3.12
CA VAL A 76 9.40 10.40 3.65
C VAL A 76 9.11 11.37 2.51
N CYS A 77 7.94 12.01 2.55
CA CYS A 77 7.59 13.13 1.68
C CYS A 77 7.54 14.40 2.54
N LYS A 78 7.96 15.54 2.00
CA LYS A 78 7.95 16.84 2.67
C LYS A 78 6.86 17.72 2.10
#